data_AF-A0A3D4UHD3-F1
#
_entry.id   AF-A0A3D4UHD3-F1
#
_cell.length_a   1.000
_cell.length_b   1.000
_cell.length_c   1.000
_cell.angle_alpha   90.00
_cell.angle_beta   90.00
_cell.angle_gamma   90.00
#
_symmetry.space_group_name_H-M   'P 1'
#
loop_
_entity.id
_entity.type
_entity.pdbx_description
1 polymer ?
#
loop_
_entity_poly.entity_id
_entity_poly.type
_entity_poly.pdbx_seq_one_letter_code
_entity_poly.pdbx_strand_id
1 'polypeptide(L)'
;GGFGGDNDQDGPVLPEGATFADIVSNVDEVVFSTFDPREFYLFAFFDVSVDNFSISREAGCEVDFDGNGSLDFFDVSAFISAFASQDPAADLNADRAFDFFDVSQFVSAFSAGCP
;
A
#
# COMPACT_ATOMS: atom_id res chain seq x y z
N GLY A 1 18.16 -11.34 -3.42
CA GLY A 1 17.33 -12.26 -4.22
C GLY A 1 16.58 -11.40 -5.20
N GLY A 2 16.69 -11.67 -6.49
CA GLY A 2 15.99 -10.92 -7.54
C GLY A 2 14.60 -11.50 -7.75
N PHE A 3 13.61 -10.64 -7.89
CA PHE A 3 12.21 -11.05 -8.05
C PHE A 3 11.82 -10.93 -9.52
N GLY A 4 11.71 -12.06 -10.21
CA GLY A 4 10.52 -12.32 -11.02
C GLY A 4 10.65 -12.66 -12.51
N GLY A 5 11.84 -12.70 -13.12
CA GLY A 5 11.99 -12.97 -14.55
C GLY A 5 12.97 -14.11 -14.89
N ASP A 6 12.70 -14.85 -15.96
CA ASP A 6 13.58 -15.92 -16.46
C ASP A 6 14.83 -15.37 -17.20
N ASN A 7 14.86 -14.05 -17.40
CA ASN A 7 15.79 -13.29 -18.22
C ASN A 7 16.52 -12.23 -17.39
N ASP A 8 17.25 -12.68 -16.37
CA ASP A 8 18.10 -11.87 -15.48
C ASP A 8 19.37 -11.30 -16.16
N GLN A 9 19.44 -11.31 -17.49
CA GLN A 9 20.66 -10.95 -18.24
C GLN A 9 20.94 -9.43 -18.19
N ASP A 10 19.91 -8.62 -17.92
CA ASP A 10 19.98 -7.16 -17.75
C ASP A 10 19.58 -6.69 -16.32
N GLY A 11 19.49 -7.62 -15.37
CA GLY A 11 19.06 -7.37 -13.99
C GLY A 11 17.67 -7.92 -13.69
N PRO A 12 17.20 -7.76 -12.43
CA PRO A 12 15.92 -8.30 -11.99
C PRO A 12 14.76 -7.63 -12.72
N VAL A 13 13.84 -8.43 -13.27
CA VAL A 13 12.67 -7.96 -14.02
C VAL A 13 11.39 -8.35 -13.29
N LEU A 14 10.44 -7.41 -13.19
CA LEU A 14 9.12 -7.69 -12.59
C LEU A 14 8.34 -8.73 -13.43
N PRO A 15 7.53 -9.59 -12.78
CA PRO A 15 6.59 -10.46 -13.48
C PRO A 15 5.60 -9.65 -14.34
N GLU A 16 5.10 -10.26 -15.42
CA GLU A 16 4.14 -9.61 -16.32
C GLU A 16 2.87 -9.20 -15.54
N GLY A 17 2.52 -7.91 -15.63
CA GLY A 17 1.37 -7.33 -14.93
C GLY A 17 1.60 -6.89 -13.47
N ALA A 18 2.77 -7.16 -12.89
CA ALA A 18 3.12 -6.66 -11.56
C ALA A 18 3.72 -5.26 -11.63
N THR A 19 3.33 -4.39 -10.68
CA THR A 19 3.90 -3.05 -10.51
C THR A 19 4.86 -3.01 -9.32
N PHE A 20 5.70 -1.98 -9.27
CA PHE A 20 6.53 -1.74 -8.09
C PHE A 20 5.67 -1.40 -6.85
N ALA A 21 4.47 -0.85 -7.05
CA ALA A 21 3.51 -0.58 -5.98
C ALA A 21 3.02 -1.86 -5.29
N ASP A 22 2.79 -2.93 -6.06
CA ASP A 22 2.38 -4.25 -5.54
C ASP A 22 3.48 -4.91 -4.70
N ILE A 23 4.74 -4.58 -4.97
CA ILE A 23 5.88 -5.05 -4.17
C ILE A 23 5.93 -4.29 -2.85
N VAL A 24 5.91 -2.96 -2.88
CA VAL A 24 6.03 -2.15 -1.65
C VAL A 24 4.80 -2.24 -0.74
N SER A 25 3.64 -2.64 -1.26
CA SER A 25 2.43 -2.84 -0.45
C SER A 25 2.52 -4.02 0.53
N ASN A 26 3.43 -4.98 0.26
CA ASN A 26 3.66 -6.17 1.09
C ASN A 26 5.04 -6.17 1.77
N VAL A 27 5.73 -5.02 1.82
CA VAL A 27 7.01 -4.92 2.51
C VAL A 27 6.78 -4.77 4.02
N ASP A 28 7.15 -5.79 4.77
CA ASP A 28 7.14 -5.77 6.24
C ASP A 28 8.27 -4.89 6.84
N GLU A 29 9.40 -4.76 6.13
CA GLU A 29 10.58 -4.06 6.61
C GLU A 29 11.38 -3.41 5.47
N VAL A 30 11.69 -2.11 5.60
CA VAL A 30 12.61 -1.39 4.71
C VAL A 30 13.94 -1.22 5.42
N VAL A 31 14.96 -1.94 4.96
CA VAL A 31 16.32 -1.88 5.53
C VAL A 31 17.25 -1.09 4.61
N PHE A 32 17.79 0.01 5.11
CA PHE A 32 18.93 0.68 4.48
C PHE A 32 20.21 0.08 5.04
N SER A 33 20.95 -0.65 4.21
CA SER A 33 22.18 -1.31 4.63
C SER A 33 23.30 -1.13 3.62
N THR A 34 24.53 -1.02 4.13
CA THR A 34 25.77 -1.13 3.33
C THR A 34 26.24 -2.58 3.21
N PHE A 35 25.47 -3.53 3.74
CA PHE A 35 25.78 -4.96 3.83
C PHE A 35 25.43 -5.69 2.53
N ASP A 36 26.44 -6.22 1.82
CA ASP A 36 26.26 -7.34 0.91
C ASP A 36 26.39 -8.64 1.73
N PRO A 37 25.32 -9.46 1.87
CA PRO A 37 25.35 -10.70 2.65
C PRO A 37 26.33 -11.76 2.14
N ARG A 38 27.01 -11.54 1.00
CA ARG A 38 27.97 -12.47 0.39
C ARG A 38 29.44 -12.13 0.63
N GLU A 39 29.76 -10.97 1.20
CA GLU A 39 31.14 -10.49 1.29
C GLU A 39 31.52 -10.03 2.72
N PHE A 40 32.74 -10.35 3.15
CA PHE A 40 33.29 -9.89 4.43
C PHE A 40 34.09 -8.60 4.23
N TYR A 41 33.54 -7.46 4.70
CA TYR A 41 34.24 -6.17 4.70
C TYR A 41 34.69 -5.76 6.12
N LEU A 42 35.92 -5.23 6.23
CA LEU A 42 36.37 -4.48 7.41
C LEU A 42 35.68 -3.11 7.48
N PHE A 43 35.75 -2.46 8.65
CA PHE A 43 35.07 -1.22 9.05
C PHE A 43 34.62 -0.29 7.90
N ALA A 44 33.31 -0.21 7.66
CA ALA A 44 32.70 0.79 6.80
C ALA A 44 32.51 2.10 7.59
N PHE A 45 33.20 3.17 7.19
CA PHE A 45 33.02 4.50 7.76
C PHE A 45 32.22 5.35 6.78
N PHE A 46 31.00 5.73 7.17
CA PHE A 46 30.19 6.71 6.45
C PHE A 46 29.71 7.77 7.44
N ASP A 47 29.50 8.98 6.93
CA ASP A 47 28.88 10.08 7.67
C ASP A 47 27.53 10.36 6.99
N VAL A 48 26.45 9.93 7.64
CA VAL A 48 25.08 10.15 7.16
C VAL A 48 24.46 11.21 8.05
N SER A 49 24.26 12.40 7.50
CA SER A 49 23.53 13.48 8.15
C SER A 49 22.16 13.64 7.47
N VAL A 50 21.11 13.28 8.19
CA VAL A 50 19.72 13.52 7.78
C VAL A 50 19.14 14.49 8.81
N ASP A 51 18.54 15.58 8.34
CA ASP A 51 17.89 16.57 9.22
C ASP A 51 16.56 16.02 9.73
N ASN A 52 15.63 15.68 8.82
CA ASN A 52 14.38 14.98 9.13
C ASN A 52 14.04 14.02 7.97
N PHE A 53 13.92 12.73 8.25
CA PHE A 53 13.24 11.79 7.33
C PHE A 53 11.94 11.33 7.98
N SER A 54 10.89 11.22 7.18
CA SER A 54 9.61 10.68 7.59
C SER A 54 9.14 9.67 6.58
N ILE A 55 8.72 8.50 7.06
CA ILE A 55 8.00 7.51 6.27
C ILE A 55 6.61 7.49 6.88
N SER A 56 5.66 8.16 6.24
CA SER A 56 4.25 8.04 6.57
C SER A 56 3.60 7.26 5.44
N ARG A 57 2.95 6.14 5.80
CA ARG A 57 1.81 5.71 5.02
C ARG A 57 0.74 6.78 5.31
N GLU A 58 0.29 7.51 4.29
CA GLU A 58 -0.95 8.27 4.39
C GLU A 58 -1.95 7.32 5.07
N ALA A 59 -2.52 7.73 6.21
CA ALA A 59 -3.61 6.98 6.80
C ALA A 59 -4.73 7.06 5.77
N GLY A 60 -4.71 6.10 4.84
CA GLY A 60 -5.60 6.07 3.70
C GLY A 60 -6.98 6.24 4.27
N CYS A 61 -7.66 7.28 3.83
CA CYS A 61 -9.03 7.47 4.23
C CYS A 61 -9.76 6.22 3.77
N GLU A 62 -10.26 5.40 4.69
CA GLU A 62 -10.94 4.14 4.33
C GLU A 62 -12.13 4.37 3.40
N VAL A 63 -12.59 5.61 3.30
CA VAL A 63 -13.69 6.05 2.44
C VAL A 63 -13.25 6.76 1.15
N ASP A 64 -11.95 6.93 0.90
CA ASP A 64 -11.39 7.34 -0.41
C ASP A 64 -11.16 6.08 -1.27
N PHE A 65 -12.21 5.70 -2.00
CA PHE A 65 -12.24 4.43 -2.75
C PHE A 65 -11.62 4.54 -4.15
N ASP A 66 -11.47 5.75 -4.68
CA ASP A 66 -10.79 5.97 -5.96
C ASP A 66 -9.31 6.39 -5.81
N GLY A 67 -8.88 6.69 -4.57
CA GLY A 67 -7.51 6.99 -4.19
C GLY A 67 -7.05 8.38 -4.65
N ASN A 68 -7.99 9.28 -4.95
CA ASN A 68 -7.69 10.60 -5.49
C ASN A 68 -7.40 11.65 -4.40
N GLY A 69 -7.58 11.31 -3.12
CA GLY A 69 -7.36 12.17 -1.95
C GLY A 69 -8.49 13.16 -1.65
N SER A 70 -9.62 13.08 -2.35
CA SER A 70 -10.78 13.96 -2.21
C SER A 70 -12.05 13.14 -2.02
N LEU A 71 -12.74 13.33 -0.89
CA LEU A 71 -14.03 12.69 -0.65
C LEU A 71 -15.15 13.36 -1.44
N ASP A 72 -15.61 12.71 -2.49
CA ASP A 72 -16.71 13.17 -3.32
C ASP A 72 -17.65 12.05 -3.78
N PHE A 73 -18.43 12.31 -4.83
CA PHE A 73 -19.39 11.34 -5.36
C PHE A 73 -18.72 10.13 -6.02
N PHE A 74 -17.50 10.27 -6.53
CA PHE A 74 -16.77 9.20 -7.19
C PHE A 74 -16.42 8.09 -6.19
N ASP A 75 -16.07 8.42 -4.95
CA ASP A 75 -15.85 7.44 -3.88
C ASP A 75 -17.11 6.63 -3.57
N VAL A 76 -18.26 7.28 -3.53
CA VAL A 76 -19.55 6.59 -3.30
C VAL A 76 -19.83 5.62 -4.43
N SER A 77 -19.56 6.03 -5.68
CA SER A 77 -19.75 5.16 -6.84
C SER A 77 -18.78 3.98 -6.88
N ALA A 78 -17.54 4.20 -6.44
CA ALA A 78 -16.51 3.18 -6.33
C ALA A 78 -16.83 2.19 -5.20
N PHE A 79 -17.26 2.67 -4.03
CA PHE A 79 -17.74 1.85 -2.92
C PHE A 79 -18.94 0.98 -3.33
N ILE A 80 -19.96 1.55 -3.99
CA ILE A 80 -21.12 0.78 -4.45
C ILE A 80 -20.70 -0.32 -5.44
N SER A 81 -19.74 -0.03 -6.32
CA SER A 81 -19.21 -1.00 -7.26
C SER A 81 -18.49 -2.14 -6.54
N ALA A 82 -17.63 -1.81 -5.57
CA ALA A 82 -16.90 -2.77 -4.73
C ALA A 82 -17.86 -3.63 -3.88
N PHE A 83 -18.88 -3.01 -3.27
CA PHE A 83 -19.91 -3.68 -2.50
C PHE A 83 -20.75 -4.65 -3.36
N ALA A 84 -21.11 -4.23 -4.58
CA ALA A 84 -21.85 -5.07 -5.52
C ALA A 84 -21.03 -6.27 -6.03
N SER A 85 -19.71 -6.13 -6.13
CA SER A 85 -18.80 -7.23 -6.47
C SER A 85 -18.33 -8.05 -5.27
N GLN A 86 -18.77 -7.73 -4.04
CA GLN A 86 -18.30 -8.36 -2.80
C GLN A 86 -16.76 -8.29 -2.67
N ASP A 87 -16.20 -7.16 -3.07
CA ASP A 87 -14.76 -6.90 -2.93
C ASP A 87 -14.42 -6.76 -1.43
N PRO A 88 -13.40 -7.46 -0.91
CA PRO A 88 -12.96 -7.32 0.48
C PRO A 88 -12.70 -5.87 0.93
N ALA A 89 -12.42 -4.94 0.01
CA ALA A 89 -12.27 -3.52 0.32
C ALA A 89 -13.58 -2.85 0.80
N ALA A 90 -14.75 -3.40 0.44
CA ALA A 90 -16.05 -2.88 0.86
C ALA A 90 -16.57 -3.46 2.19
N ASP A 91 -15.86 -4.42 2.78
CA ASP A 91 -16.12 -5.00 4.12
C ASP A 91 -15.39 -4.15 5.17
N LEU A 92 -16.05 -3.08 5.63
CA LEU A 92 -15.45 -2.06 6.49
C LEU A 92 -15.40 -2.49 7.96
N ASN A 93 -16.24 -3.45 8.36
CA ASN A 93 -16.25 -3.99 9.71
C ASN A 93 -15.44 -5.30 9.84
N ALA A 94 -14.91 -5.82 8.72
CA ALA A 94 -14.13 -7.04 8.59
C ALA A 94 -14.87 -8.32 9.06
N ASP A 95 -16.19 -8.35 8.98
CA ASP A 95 -17.03 -9.48 9.41
C ASP A 95 -17.33 -10.48 8.28
N ARG A 96 -16.87 -10.18 7.05
CA ARG A 96 -17.08 -10.94 5.81
C ARG A 96 -18.53 -11.00 5.33
N ALA A 97 -19.42 -10.21 5.90
CA ALA A 97 -20.73 -9.91 5.37
C ALA A 97 -20.67 -8.54 4.68
N PHE A 98 -21.39 -8.42 3.56
CA PHE A 98 -21.58 -7.14 2.87
C PHE A 98 -23.01 -6.71 3.14
N ASP A 99 -23.21 -5.94 4.21
CA ASP A 99 -24.55 -5.60 4.67
C ASP A 99 -24.70 -4.12 5.08
N PHE A 100 -25.75 -3.83 5.85
CA PHE A 100 -26.05 -2.47 6.27
C PHE A 100 -24.95 -1.88 7.18
N PHE A 101 -24.22 -2.71 7.93
CA PHE A 101 -23.20 -2.24 8.84
C PHE A 101 -22.04 -1.59 8.08
N ASP A 102 -21.58 -2.16 6.97
CA ASP A 102 -20.56 -1.56 6.11
C ASP A 102 -21.01 -0.20 5.56
N VAL A 103 -22.25 -0.13 5.05
CA VAL A 103 -22.80 1.12 4.53
C VAL A 103 -22.90 2.18 5.62
N SER A 104 -23.31 1.80 6.83
CA SER A 104 -23.43 2.73 7.96
C SER A 104 -22.06 3.24 8.42
N GLN A 105 -21.03 2.40 8.34
CA GLN A 105 -19.66 2.74 8.68
C GLN A 105 -19.05 3.66 7.62
N PHE A 106 -19.28 3.37 6.34
CA PHE A 106 -18.92 4.23 5.21
C PHE A 106 -19.51 5.63 5.38
N VAL A 107 -20.82 5.75 5.61
CA VAL A 107 -21.47 7.08 5.77
C VAL A 107 -20.95 7.82 7.01
N SER A 108 -20.70 7.10 8.11
CA SER A 108 -20.14 7.71 9.31
C SER A 108 -18.73 8.26 9.08
N ALA A 109 -17.86 7.49 8.40
CA ALA A 109 -16.51 7.92 8.06
C ALA A 109 -16.51 9.03 7.00
N PHE A 110 -17.34 8.94 5.97
CA PHE A 110 -17.48 9.95 4.91
C PHE A 110 -17.95 11.30 5.48
N SER A 111 -18.84 11.30 6.47
CA SER A 111 -19.31 12.51 7.14
C SER A 111 -18.33 13.07 8.19
N ALA A 112 -17.48 12.22 8.77
CA ALA A 112 -16.40 12.64 9.67
C ALA A 112 -15.22 13.27 8.90
N GLY A 113 -15.04 12.89 7.64
CA GLY A 113 -13.91 13.30 6.81
C GLY A 113 -12.63 12.52 7.11
N CYS A 114 -11.62 12.70 6.26
CA CYS A 114 -10.30 12.10 6.43
C CYS A 114 -9.44 12.98 7.37
N PRO A 115 -8.73 12.39 8.36
CA PRO A 115 -7.78 13.12 9.21
C PRO A 115 -6.52 13.58 8.45
#